data_AF-A0A850LU44-F1
#
_entry.id   AF-A0A850LU44-F1
#
_cell.length_a   1.000
_cell.length_b   1.000
_cell.length_c   1.000
_cell.angle_alpha   90.00
_cell.angle_beta   90.00
_cell.angle_gamma   90.00
#
_symmetry.space_group_name_H-M   'P 1'
#
loop_
_entity.id
_entity.type
_entity.pdbx_description
1 polymer ?
#
loop_
_entity_poly.entity_id
_entity_poly.type
_entity_poly.pdbx_seq_one_letter_code
_entity_poly.pdbx_strand_id
1 'polypeptide(L)'
;MDVTFIGHPLLDVTKTDVSKEEFFSLCKLSKDKMTIGLLPGSRIQEVKNLLPEMLKVIKIINGRINNVQGIVSTSPMIEKMVYKEIIGENSAVSAVESLNYQIMKYSDLLIVASGTATLEAAIFETPMIIVYKVSPITYFFAKLLVKIPNIGLVNIIAKEKIIPEIIQRRSLAEDIAHEIEKL
;
A
#
# COMPACT_ATOMS: atom_id res chain seq x y z
N MET A 1 18.79 -5.59 33.58
CA MET A 1 18.78 -4.53 32.55
C MET A 1 17.37 -4.01 32.49
N ASP A 2 17.13 -2.84 33.04
CA ASP A 2 15.83 -2.18 32.95
C ASP A 2 15.61 -1.72 31.51
N VAL A 3 14.54 -2.21 30.89
CA VAL A 3 14.10 -1.81 29.56
C VAL A 3 13.10 -0.69 29.74
N THR A 4 13.54 0.55 29.54
CA THR A 4 12.67 1.72 29.58
C THR A 4 11.96 1.85 28.24
N PHE A 5 10.64 1.71 28.23
CA PHE A 5 9.81 1.99 27.05
C PHE A 5 9.78 3.51 26.82
N ILE A 6 10.59 4.00 25.88
CA ILE A 6 10.79 5.43 25.56
C ILE A 6 9.69 6.01 24.63
N GLY A 7 8.53 5.36 24.54
CA GLY A 7 7.49 5.70 23.57
C GLY A 7 7.74 5.06 22.19
N HIS A 8 6.70 4.97 21.35
CA HIS A 8 6.80 4.33 20.05
C HIS A 8 7.44 5.30 19.04
N PRO A 9 8.62 5.00 18.44
CA PRO A 9 9.29 5.87 17.46
C PRO A 9 8.45 6.23 16.24
N LEU A 10 7.31 5.54 16.05
CA LEU A 10 6.39 5.76 14.95
C LEU A 10 5.45 6.95 15.17
N LEU A 11 5.29 7.46 16.40
CA LEU A 11 4.39 8.60 16.65
C LEU A 11 5.00 9.95 16.21
N ASP A 12 6.32 10.08 16.24
CA ASP A 12 7.04 11.28 15.76
C ASP A 12 6.97 11.43 14.22
N VAL A 13 6.58 10.37 13.52
CA VAL A 13 6.44 10.30 12.07
C VAL A 13 5.21 11.07 11.55
N THR A 14 4.26 11.39 12.42
CA THR A 14 3.02 12.09 12.07
C THR A 14 3.22 13.54 11.60
N LYS A 15 4.39 14.12 11.90
CA LYS A 15 4.80 15.45 11.44
C LYS A 15 5.34 15.36 10.01
N THR A 16 4.43 15.49 9.05
CA THR A 16 4.79 15.73 7.65
C THR A 16 5.05 17.21 7.45
N ASP A 17 6.26 17.59 7.06
CA ASP A 17 6.61 19.01 6.77
C ASP A 17 5.95 19.56 5.50
N VAL A 18 5.29 18.69 4.73
CA VAL A 18 4.63 19.01 3.46
C VAL A 18 3.12 19.12 3.69
N SER A 19 2.52 20.24 3.28
CA SER A 19 1.07 20.45 3.31
C SER A 19 0.32 19.55 2.31
N LYS A 20 -0.99 19.36 2.49
CA LYS A 20 -1.80 18.58 1.53
C LYS A 20 -1.78 19.24 0.14
N GLU A 21 -1.89 20.56 0.08
CA GLU A 21 -1.83 21.36 -1.15
C GLU A 21 -0.52 21.15 -1.89
N GLU A 22 0.60 21.23 -1.16
CA GLU A 22 1.94 21.06 -1.71
C GLU A 22 2.15 19.63 -2.20
N PHE A 23 1.73 18.62 -1.42
CA PHE A 23 1.79 17.22 -1.83
C PHE A 23 1.03 16.99 -3.15
N PHE A 24 -0.20 17.49 -3.27
CA PHE A 24 -1.00 17.33 -4.49
C PHE A 24 -0.32 18.02 -5.68
N SER A 25 0.25 19.21 -5.48
CA SER A 25 0.99 19.93 -6.51
C SER A 25 2.26 19.18 -6.95
N LEU A 26 3.10 18.76 -6.00
CA LEU A 26 4.35 18.03 -6.25
C LEU A 26 4.09 16.72 -7.00
N CYS A 27 3.03 16.01 -6.65
CA CYS A 27 2.66 14.72 -7.22
C CYS A 27 1.76 14.83 -8.46
N LYS A 28 1.44 16.06 -8.91
CA LYS A 28 0.55 16.35 -10.05
C LYS A 28 -0.82 15.68 -9.92
N LEU A 29 -1.36 15.68 -8.70
CA LEU A 29 -2.66 15.10 -8.36
C LEU A 29 -3.77 16.16 -8.45
N SER A 30 -4.95 15.74 -8.87
CA SER A 30 -6.15 16.57 -8.80
C SER A 30 -6.79 16.49 -7.43
N LYS A 31 -7.31 17.61 -6.90
CA LYS A 31 -8.10 17.62 -5.67
C LYS A 31 -9.51 17.04 -5.84
N ASP A 32 -10.00 16.99 -7.08
CA ASP A 32 -11.35 16.53 -7.38
C ASP A 32 -11.44 15.00 -7.55
N LYS A 33 -10.31 14.29 -7.51
CA LYS A 33 -10.22 12.85 -7.71
C LYS A 33 -9.93 12.14 -6.40
N MET A 34 -10.54 10.97 -6.23
CA MET A 34 -10.16 10.06 -5.15
C MET A 34 -8.73 9.55 -5.39
N THR A 35 -7.89 9.68 -4.39
CA THR A 35 -6.47 9.32 -4.43
C THR A 35 -6.24 7.98 -3.74
N ILE A 36 -5.79 6.99 -4.52
CA ILE A 36 -5.42 5.67 -3.99
C ILE A 36 -3.90 5.58 -3.92
N GLY A 37 -3.37 5.45 -2.69
CA GLY A 37 -1.96 5.25 -2.42
C GLY A 37 -1.55 3.79 -2.57
N LEU A 38 -0.53 3.52 -3.37
CA LEU A 38 -0.01 2.20 -3.68
C LEU A 38 1.37 2.03 -3.04
N LEU A 39 1.47 1.11 -2.07
CA LEU A 39 2.70 0.83 -1.34
C LEU A 39 3.11 -0.63 -1.61
N PRO A 40 3.78 -0.91 -2.75
CA PRO A 40 4.04 -2.27 -3.22
C PRO A 40 5.12 -3.02 -2.44
N GLY A 41 5.78 -2.38 -1.48
CA GLY A 41 6.85 -2.96 -0.66
C GLY A 41 8.24 -2.42 -1.01
N SER A 42 9.23 -2.77 -0.19
CA SER A 42 10.61 -2.28 -0.32
C SER A 42 11.52 -3.25 -1.07
N ARG A 43 11.07 -4.49 -1.31
CA ARG A 43 11.83 -5.52 -2.01
C ARG A 43 11.42 -5.60 -3.47
N ILE A 44 12.41 -5.76 -4.36
CA ILE A 44 12.18 -5.84 -5.81
C ILE A 44 11.15 -6.90 -6.21
N GLN A 45 11.12 -8.05 -5.52
CA GLN A 45 10.18 -9.12 -5.82
C GLN A 45 8.75 -8.78 -5.39
N GLU A 46 8.58 -8.04 -4.29
CA GLU A 46 7.27 -7.53 -3.85
C GLU A 46 6.75 -6.55 -4.90
N VAL A 47 7.59 -5.60 -5.34
CA VAL A 47 7.23 -4.65 -6.40
C VAL A 47 6.83 -5.35 -7.70
N LYS A 48 7.65 -6.27 -8.19
CA LYS A 48 7.37 -7.01 -9.44
C LYS A 48 6.08 -7.85 -9.36
N ASN A 49 5.70 -8.32 -8.18
CA ASN A 49 4.52 -9.16 -8.00
C ASN A 49 3.24 -8.36 -7.73
N LEU A 50 3.33 -7.30 -6.92
CA LEU A 50 2.19 -6.57 -6.40
C LEU A 50 1.85 -5.34 -7.23
N LEU A 51 2.85 -4.55 -7.66
CA LEU A 51 2.59 -3.30 -8.37
C LEU A 51 1.76 -3.51 -9.65
N PRO A 52 1.99 -4.53 -10.50
CA PRO A 52 1.13 -4.78 -11.65
C PRO A 52 -0.33 -5.04 -11.27
N GLU A 53 -0.58 -5.72 -10.16
CA GLU A 53 -1.94 -5.98 -9.67
C GLU A 53 -2.57 -4.71 -9.11
N MET A 54 -1.82 -3.92 -8.34
CA MET A 54 -2.26 -2.61 -7.84
C MET A 54 -2.65 -1.66 -8.98
N LEU A 55 -1.88 -1.62 -10.08
CA LEU A 55 -2.21 -0.81 -11.25
C LEU A 55 -3.48 -1.30 -11.96
N LYS A 56 -3.73 -2.62 -11.99
CA LYS A 56 -5.01 -3.17 -12.49
C LYS A 56 -6.19 -2.70 -11.62
N VAL A 57 -6.03 -2.62 -10.30
CA VAL A 57 -7.07 -2.10 -9.40
C VAL A 57 -7.48 -0.68 -9.82
N ILE A 58 -6.50 0.21 -10.06
CA ILE A 58 -6.79 1.59 -10.49
C ILE A 58 -7.59 1.59 -11.80
N LYS A 59 -7.23 0.74 -12.77
CA LYS A 59 -7.96 0.61 -14.04
C LYS A 59 -9.39 0.11 -13.83
N ILE A 60 -9.59 -0.91 -13.00
CA ILE A 60 -10.91 -1.50 -12.70
C ILE A 60 -11.80 -0.45 -12.03
N ILE A 61 -11.32 0.18 -10.97
CA ILE A 61 -12.07 1.17 -10.19
C ILE A 61 -12.40 2.38 -11.04
N ASN A 62 -11.46 2.88 -11.84
CA ASN A 62 -11.74 4.00 -12.74
C ASN A 62 -12.81 3.64 -13.79
N GLY A 63 -12.97 2.36 -14.17
CA GLY A 63 -14.06 1.91 -15.04
C GLY A 63 -15.42 1.74 -14.35
N ARG A 64 -15.46 1.67 -13.01
CA ARG A 64 -16.69 1.43 -12.23
C ARG A 64 -17.20 2.68 -11.52
N ILE A 65 -16.31 3.34 -10.79
CA ILE A 65 -16.62 4.49 -9.94
C ILE A 65 -16.32 5.80 -10.69
N ASN A 66 -15.45 5.75 -11.72
CA ASN A 66 -14.84 6.92 -12.36
C ASN A 66 -14.09 7.82 -11.36
N ASN A 67 -13.34 8.81 -11.87
CA ASN A 67 -12.78 9.90 -11.06
C ASN A 67 -11.75 9.47 -9.99
N VAL A 68 -10.92 8.47 -10.30
CA VAL A 68 -9.86 7.98 -9.42
C VAL A 68 -8.47 8.26 -10.00
N GLN A 69 -7.49 8.46 -9.13
CA GLN A 69 -6.07 8.55 -9.47
C GLN A 69 -5.23 7.69 -8.53
N GLY A 70 -4.12 7.17 -9.04
CA GLY A 70 -3.17 6.38 -8.26
C GLY A 70 -1.89 7.16 -7.96
N ILE A 71 -1.30 6.92 -6.79
CA ILE A 71 0.06 7.34 -6.49
C ILE A 71 0.86 6.17 -5.92
N VAL A 72 2.06 5.93 -6.44
CA VAL A 72 2.95 4.83 -6.04
C VAL A 72 4.11 5.38 -5.22
N SER A 73 4.31 4.79 -4.04
CA SER A 73 5.54 4.93 -3.28
C SER A 73 6.64 4.10 -3.93
N THR A 74 7.77 4.72 -4.23
CA THR A 74 8.98 4.03 -4.72
C THR A 74 10.06 3.97 -3.65
N SER A 75 10.66 2.79 -3.47
CA SER A 75 11.83 2.59 -2.62
C SER A 75 13.12 3.08 -3.32
N PRO A 76 13.99 3.86 -2.65
CA PRO A 76 15.28 4.28 -3.19
C PRO A 76 16.25 3.10 -3.38
N MET A 77 15.97 1.95 -2.76
CA MET A 77 16.77 0.72 -2.90
C MET A 77 16.47 -0.05 -4.19
N ILE A 78 15.44 0.35 -4.95
CA ILE A 78 15.02 -0.30 -6.20
C ILE A 78 15.24 0.68 -7.34
N GLU A 79 15.87 0.21 -8.42
CA GLU A 79 16.13 1.04 -9.59
C GLU A 79 14.84 1.63 -10.18
N LYS A 80 14.87 2.93 -10.49
CA LYS A 80 13.73 3.67 -11.07
C LYS A 80 13.20 3.03 -12.35
N MET A 81 14.08 2.37 -13.13
CA MET A 81 13.73 1.63 -14.34
C MET A 81 12.68 0.55 -14.07
N VAL A 82 12.76 -0.17 -12.94
CA VAL A 82 11.80 -1.23 -12.58
C VAL A 82 10.39 -0.67 -12.46
N TYR A 83 10.22 0.47 -11.79
CA TYR A 83 8.92 1.13 -11.69
C TYR A 83 8.46 1.66 -13.03
N LYS A 84 9.36 2.26 -13.82
CA LYS A 84 9.04 2.78 -15.15
C LYS A 84 8.53 1.67 -16.09
N GLU A 85 9.17 0.51 -16.09
CA GLU A 85 8.76 -0.66 -16.87
C GLU A 85 7.38 -1.19 -16.48
N ILE A 86 7.09 -1.25 -15.18
CA ILE A 86 5.81 -1.78 -14.68
C ILE A 86 4.66 -0.77 -14.87
N ILE A 87 4.91 0.50 -14.58
CA ILE A 87 3.89 1.56 -14.65
C ILE A 87 3.61 1.94 -16.11
N GLY A 88 4.65 2.01 -16.94
CA GLY A 88 4.57 2.48 -18.32
C GLY A 88 4.51 4.01 -18.42
N GLU A 89 4.86 4.54 -19.60
CA GLU A 89 5.04 6.00 -19.80
C GLU A 89 3.71 6.79 -19.84
N ASN A 90 2.58 6.13 -20.09
CA ASN A 90 1.26 6.76 -20.23
C ASN A 90 0.27 6.39 -19.11
N SER A 91 0.78 6.02 -17.93
CA SER A 91 -0.10 5.67 -16.80
C SER A 91 -0.66 6.92 -16.14
N ALA A 92 -1.95 6.87 -15.77
CA ALA A 92 -2.59 7.89 -14.93
C ALA A 92 -2.16 7.81 -13.44
N VAL A 93 -1.01 7.19 -13.18
CA VAL A 93 -0.49 6.89 -11.85
C VAL A 93 0.85 7.58 -11.68
N SER A 94 0.95 8.48 -10.70
CA SER A 94 2.19 9.14 -10.34
C SER A 94 3.08 8.21 -9.52
N ALA A 95 4.39 8.21 -9.76
CA ALA A 95 5.37 7.49 -8.93
C ALA A 95 6.27 8.51 -8.23
N VAL A 96 6.38 8.42 -6.91
CA VAL A 96 7.17 9.35 -6.11
C VAL A 96 8.02 8.64 -5.07
N GLU A 97 9.23 9.15 -4.90
CA GLU A 97 10.21 8.69 -3.93
C GLU A 97 10.13 9.57 -2.67
N SER A 98 10.39 8.99 -1.51
CA SER A 98 10.54 9.73 -0.23
C SER A 98 9.29 10.49 0.26
N LEU A 99 8.09 10.14 -0.22
CA LEU A 99 6.82 10.74 0.21
C LEU A 99 5.86 9.72 0.84
N ASN A 100 6.38 8.66 1.46
CA ASN A 100 5.56 7.55 1.97
C ASN A 100 4.52 8.01 3.00
N TYR A 101 4.93 8.84 3.95
CA TYR A 101 4.04 9.34 5.00
C TYR A 101 3.00 10.32 4.46
N GLN A 102 3.35 11.13 3.47
CA GLN A 102 2.41 12.01 2.78
C GLN A 102 1.42 11.19 1.96
N ILE A 103 1.86 10.12 1.28
CA ILE A 103 0.95 9.17 0.62
C ILE A 103 0.02 8.56 1.65
N MET A 104 0.54 8.03 2.76
CA MET A 104 -0.26 7.43 3.81
C MET A 104 -1.29 8.41 4.36
N LYS A 105 -0.88 9.65 4.64
CA LYS A 105 -1.72 10.67 5.28
C LYS A 105 -2.74 11.33 4.36
N TYR A 106 -2.41 11.54 3.10
CA TYR A 106 -3.20 12.38 2.19
C TYR A 106 -3.95 11.61 1.11
N SER A 107 -3.75 10.29 1.01
CA SER A 107 -4.59 9.43 0.18
C SER A 107 -5.93 9.17 0.87
N ASP A 108 -6.97 8.92 0.08
CA ASP A 108 -8.29 8.53 0.60
C ASP A 108 -8.33 7.04 0.96
N LEU A 109 -7.48 6.23 0.31
CA LEU A 109 -7.34 4.80 0.55
C LEU A 109 -5.90 4.35 0.25
N LEU A 110 -5.41 3.36 0.99
CA LEU A 110 -4.12 2.71 0.75
C LEU A 110 -4.26 1.24 0.34
N ILE A 111 -3.44 0.81 -0.61
CA ILE A 111 -3.20 -0.62 -0.89
C ILE A 111 -1.75 -0.91 -0.51
N VAL A 112 -1.56 -1.68 0.55
CA VAL A 112 -0.27 -1.80 1.25
C VAL A 112 0.22 -3.24 1.22
N ALA A 113 1.45 -3.45 0.76
CA ALA A 113 2.11 -4.73 0.91
C ALA A 113 2.25 -5.10 2.39
N SER A 114 2.01 -6.37 2.73
CA SER A 114 2.14 -6.84 4.11
C SER A 114 3.55 -6.60 4.66
N GLY A 115 3.66 -5.80 5.72
CA GLY A 115 4.93 -5.42 6.34
C GLY A 115 4.78 -4.30 7.37
N THR A 116 5.90 -3.70 7.79
CA THR A 116 5.92 -2.61 8.78
C THR A 116 5.17 -1.36 8.30
N ALA A 117 5.12 -1.14 6.98
CA ALA A 117 4.34 -0.07 6.36
C ALA A 117 2.86 -0.10 6.76
N THR A 118 2.32 -1.25 7.15
CA THR A 118 0.93 -1.36 7.65
C THR A 118 0.76 -0.69 9.01
N LEU A 119 1.74 -0.79 9.92
CA LEU A 119 1.69 -0.10 11.21
C LEU A 119 1.88 1.40 11.04
N GLU A 120 2.80 1.81 10.17
CA GLU A 120 3.00 3.21 9.83
C GLU A 120 1.73 3.82 9.22
N ALA A 121 1.09 3.11 8.29
CA ALA A 121 -0.18 3.54 7.70
C ALA A 121 -1.31 3.65 8.73
N ALA A 122 -1.40 2.69 9.66
CA ALA A 122 -2.44 2.69 10.69
C ALA A 122 -2.40 3.94 11.59
N ILE A 123 -1.22 4.54 11.78
CA ILE A 123 -1.06 5.76 12.58
C ILE A 123 -1.73 6.97 11.92
N PHE A 124 -1.81 6.99 10.60
CA PHE A 124 -2.48 8.07 9.87
C PHE A 124 -4.00 7.89 9.77
N GLU A 125 -4.54 6.77 10.30
CA GLU A 125 -5.96 6.42 10.28
C GLU A 125 -6.58 6.35 8.87
N THR A 126 -5.75 6.32 7.84
CA THR A 126 -6.20 6.20 6.45
C THR A 126 -6.69 4.78 6.18
N PRO A 127 -7.91 4.61 5.62
CA PRO A 127 -8.41 3.30 5.23
C PRO A 127 -7.39 2.56 4.37
N MET A 128 -7.16 1.28 4.66
CA MET A 128 -6.19 0.50 3.90
C MET A 128 -6.63 -0.94 3.66
N ILE A 129 -6.11 -1.53 2.59
CA ILE A 129 -6.23 -2.94 2.26
C ILE A 129 -4.83 -3.53 2.24
N ILE A 130 -4.61 -4.57 3.03
CA ILE A 130 -3.33 -5.27 3.11
C ILE A 130 -3.31 -6.36 2.04
N VAL A 131 -2.28 -6.33 1.20
CA VAL A 131 -2.09 -7.29 0.12
C VAL A 131 -0.80 -8.06 0.30
N TYR A 132 -0.82 -9.35 -0.04
CA TYR A 132 0.37 -10.19 0.01
C TYR A 132 0.41 -11.18 -1.14
N LYS A 133 1.53 -11.19 -1.86
CA LYS A 133 1.75 -12.07 -3.02
C LYS A 133 3.19 -12.61 -3.03
N VAL A 134 3.32 -13.92 -2.86
CA VAL A 134 4.59 -14.66 -2.94
C VAL A 134 4.53 -15.70 -4.05
N SER A 135 5.65 -16.36 -4.34
CA SER A 135 5.61 -17.48 -5.28
C SER A 135 4.60 -18.54 -4.79
N PRO A 136 3.82 -19.17 -5.69
CA PRO A 136 2.86 -20.22 -5.30
C PRO A 136 3.50 -21.37 -4.52
N ILE A 137 4.75 -21.71 -4.85
CA ILE A 137 5.53 -22.74 -4.16
C ILE A 137 5.84 -22.30 -2.73
N THR A 138 6.35 -21.07 -2.55
CA THR A 138 6.60 -20.50 -1.22
C THR A 138 5.32 -20.46 -0.39
N TYR A 139 4.20 -20.06 -0.99
CA TYR A 139 2.91 -20.03 -0.30
C TYR A 139 2.44 -21.42 0.13
N PHE A 140 2.59 -22.43 -0.73
CA PHE A 140 2.19 -23.80 -0.43
C PHE A 140 2.93 -24.34 0.81
N PHE A 141 4.26 -24.20 0.85
CA PHE A 141 5.04 -24.61 2.02
C PHE A 141 4.79 -23.74 3.25
N ALA A 142 4.66 -22.42 3.08
CA ALA A 142 4.34 -21.52 4.19
C ALA A 142 3.00 -21.89 4.83
N LYS A 143 1.96 -22.18 4.04
CA LYS A 143 0.64 -22.56 4.55
C LYS A 143 0.65 -23.86 5.37
N LEU A 144 1.57 -24.78 5.05
CA LEU A 144 1.74 -26.02 5.82
C LEU A 144 2.42 -25.80 7.17
N LEU A 145 3.29 -24.79 7.27
CA LEU A 145 4.11 -24.51 8.45
C LEU A 145 3.50 -23.42 9.36
N VAL A 146 2.74 -22.51 8.79
CA VAL A 146 2.30 -21.26 9.44
C VAL A 146 0.80 -21.34 9.75
N LYS A 147 0.46 -21.37 11.05
CA LYS A 147 -0.93 -21.42 11.56
C LYS A 147 -1.38 -20.09 12.18
N ILE A 148 -0.99 -18.96 11.60
CA ILE A 148 -1.47 -17.64 12.07
C ILE A 148 -2.72 -17.22 11.27
N PRO A 149 -3.76 -16.69 11.96
CA PRO A 149 -5.01 -16.29 11.32
C PRO A 149 -4.86 -14.99 10.49
N ASN A 150 -3.88 -14.15 10.84
CA ASN A 150 -3.61 -12.86 10.21
C ASN A 150 -2.14 -12.77 9.82
N ILE A 151 -1.82 -12.15 8.69
CA ILE A 151 -0.44 -11.91 8.22
C ILE A 151 -0.06 -10.44 8.38
N GLY A 152 -1.02 -9.52 8.26
CA GLY A 152 -0.81 -8.11 8.45
C GLY A 152 -0.44 -7.80 9.90
N LEU A 153 0.66 -7.07 10.09
CA LEU A 153 1.19 -6.80 11.44
C LEU A 153 0.18 -6.06 12.32
N VAL A 154 -0.62 -5.17 11.72
CA VAL A 154 -1.72 -4.46 12.39
C VAL A 154 -2.75 -5.42 12.97
N ASN A 155 -3.24 -6.37 12.17
CA ASN A 155 -4.22 -7.36 12.62
C ASN A 155 -3.63 -8.38 13.60
N ILE A 156 -2.33 -8.69 13.49
CA ILE A 156 -1.62 -9.53 14.47
C ILE A 156 -1.57 -8.84 15.83
N ILE A 157 -1.22 -7.55 15.87
CA ILE A 157 -1.16 -6.76 17.10
C ILE A 157 -2.57 -6.59 17.70
N ALA A 158 -3.57 -6.32 16.86
CA ALA A 158 -4.97 -6.21 17.28
C ALA A 158 -5.55 -7.55 17.78
N LYS A 159 -4.98 -8.69 17.37
CA LYS A 159 -5.51 -10.05 17.58
C LYS A 159 -6.89 -10.29 16.96
N GLU A 160 -7.29 -9.43 16.04
CA GLU A 160 -8.54 -9.49 15.29
C GLU A 160 -8.33 -8.93 13.88
N LYS A 161 -9.24 -9.29 12.95
CA LYS A 161 -9.19 -8.82 11.56
C LYS A 161 -9.91 -7.48 11.44
N ILE A 162 -9.23 -6.41 11.83
CA ILE A 162 -9.73 -5.02 11.72
C ILE A 162 -9.48 -4.41 10.33
N ILE A 163 -8.45 -4.86 9.64
CA ILE A 163 -8.10 -4.41 8.30
C ILE A 163 -8.31 -5.56 7.29
N PRO A 164 -8.93 -5.31 6.12
CA PRO A 164 -9.04 -6.30 5.07
C PRO A 164 -7.67 -6.82 4.62
N GLU A 165 -7.49 -8.13 4.65
CA GLU A 165 -6.30 -8.83 4.15
C GLU A 165 -6.65 -9.71 2.95
N ILE A 166 -5.97 -9.49 1.82
CA ILE A 166 -6.13 -10.24 0.58
C ILE A 166 -4.80 -10.92 0.24
N ILE A 167 -4.76 -12.25 0.43
CA ILE A 167 -3.55 -13.06 0.36
C ILE A 167 -3.66 -14.05 -0.79
N GLN A 168 -2.65 -14.07 -1.67
CA GLN A 168 -2.43 -15.12 -2.68
C GLN A 168 -3.68 -15.54 -3.49
N ARG A 169 -4.45 -14.55 -3.97
CA ARG A 169 -5.61 -14.81 -4.83
C ARG A 169 -5.26 -14.76 -6.30
N ARG A 170 -5.91 -15.64 -7.08
CA ARG A 170 -5.80 -15.69 -8.55
C ARG A 170 -6.29 -14.40 -9.22
N SER A 171 -7.26 -13.72 -8.60
CA SER A 171 -7.88 -12.49 -9.08
C SER A 171 -7.62 -11.31 -8.14
N LEU A 172 -6.38 -11.17 -7.66
CA LEU A 172 -6.00 -10.21 -6.62
C LEU A 172 -6.54 -8.79 -6.89
N ALA A 173 -6.38 -8.26 -8.11
CA ALA A 173 -6.87 -6.93 -8.45
C ALA A 173 -8.41 -6.78 -8.34
N GLU A 174 -9.17 -7.81 -8.70
CA GLU A 174 -10.63 -7.77 -8.61
C GLU A 174 -11.13 -7.92 -7.18
N ASP A 175 -10.48 -8.80 -6.39
CA ASP A 175 -10.78 -8.93 -4.98
C ASP A 175 -10.52 -7.62 -4.23
N ILE A 176 -9.43 -6.91 -4.57
CA ILE A 176 -9.15 -5.58 -4.01
C ILE A 176 -10.22 -4.59 -4.45
N ALA A 177 -10.53 -4.50 -5.75
CA ALA A 177 -11.52 -3.55 -6.26
C ALA A 177 -12.90 -3.74 -5.60
N HIS A 178 -13.33 -5.00 -5.43
CA HIS A 178 -14.58 -5.30 -4.75
C HIS A 178 -14.57 -4.92 -3.27
N GLU A 179 -13.41 -4.98 -2.61
CA GLU A 179 -13.31 -4.51 -1.21
C GLU A 179 -13.35 -2.99 -1.11
N ILE A 180 -12.74 -2.28 -2.08
CA ILE A 180 -12.81 -0.81 -2.17
C ILE A 180 -14.25 -0.33 -2.28
N GLU A 181 -15.09 -1.02 -3.06
CA GLU A 181 -16.50 -0.67 -3.25
C GLU A 181 -17.36 -0.77 -1.98
N LYS A 182 -16.87 -1.45 -0.94
CA LYS A 182 -17.59 -1.62 0.34
C LYS A 182 -17.19 -0.58 1.40
N LEU A 183 -16.07 0.11 1.20
CA LEU A 183 -15.55 1.14 2.09
C LEU A 183 -16.25 2.46 1.82
#